data_AF-A0AAV5U1I8-F1
#
_entry.id   AF-A0AAV5U1I8-F1
#
_cell.length_a   1.000
_cell.length_b   1.000
_cell.length_c   1.000
_cell.angle_alpha   90.00
_cell.angle_beta   90.00
_cell.angle_gamma   90.00
#
_symmetry.space_group_name_H-M   'P 1'
#
loop_
_entity.id
_entity.type
_entity.pdbx_description
1 polymer ?
#
loop_
_entity_poly.entity_id
_entity_poly.type
_entity_poly.pdbx_seq_one_letter_code
_entity_poly.pdbx_strand_id
1 'polypeptide(L)'
;MEEKIRLRRLISALKRRDRNEVDEILKGIPKDKWPSSQIIPFAVQDYLLKRKAEENADYLLYSFAFLSKELRWSEEKRKKLHKIIFYLFILNTRLLFKKDTVSQEEINAMFNELVKEYPQSNKVIHLVNERSLSSINCSRRKQCYREWLDQYVSLKEESFYFIASALCTMSSQLVELNEELKRIRKDADRIMESSSSSKPATREKIAKMSAQVVDSNPYSRLMALQKMGVVEDYEAIRRKTVVVVGVGGVGSVVAEMLTRCGIGKLILFDYDKVELANMNRLFYQPHQAGLSKTEAARQTLIHINPDVEIEAHNYNIITVDNYDKFLDRLEHGSLDNDRIDLVLSCVDNYEARVVVNKACNDLNLVWMNSGVKENAVAGQIQLMDPGRTACFMCIPPGIVAVEGDEKTLKRDGVCAASLPTTMGIVAGFLVQNTLKYLLKFGKVSEYLGYNALADFFQTEGLKPNPECSERKCIERQREYLARVAAEGPKEIEVKEEEKEVVHESNDWGIEIGAEDDLIESNPAPSQPKFAEEEQTMTSKDDVAALMARMKNM
;
A
#
# COMPACT_ATOMS: atom_id res chain seq x y z
N MET A 1 -23.00 20.42 6.76
CA MET A 1 -21.64 20.20 6.22
C MET A 1 -20.69 19.70 7.30
N GLU A 2 -20.69 20.35 8.48
CA GLU A 2 -19.93 19.93 9.68
C GLU A 2 -20.24 18.50 10.16
N GLU A 3 -21.52 18.10 10.12
CA GLU A 3 -21.99 16.75 10.51
C GLU A 3 -21.40 15.64 9.62
N LYS A 4 -21.32 15.85 8.30
CA LYS A 4 -20.71 14.89 7.35
C LYS A 4 -19.20 14.75 7.55
N ILE A 5 -18.52 15.84 7.92
CA ILE A 5 -17.08 15.84 8.21
C ILE A 5 -16.81 15.08 9.51
N ARG A 6 -17.62 15.33 10.55
CA ARG A 6 -17.54 14.60 11.83
C ARG A 6 -17.85 13.11 11.67
N LEU A 7 -18.86 12.75 10.86
CA LEU A 7 -19.17 11.34 10.57
C LEU A 7 -18.02 10.63 9.85
N ARG A 8 -17.36 11.28 8.89
CA ARG A 8 -16.16 10.74 8.23
C ARG A 8 -14.99 10.57 9.20
N ARG A 9 -14.76 11.52 10.11
CA ARG A 9 -13.75 11.38 11.18
C ARG A 9 -14.08 10.21 12.11
N LEU A 10 -15.33 10.06 12.50
CA LEU A 10 -15.78 8.95 13.35
C LEU A 10 -15.52 7.59 12.68
N ILE A 11 -15.91 7.43 11.41
CA ILE A 11 -15.68 6.20 10.63
C ILE A 11 -14.17 5.90 10.49
N SER A 12 -13.35 6.94 10.31
CA SER A 12 -11.90 6.83 10.23
C SER A 12 -11.28 6.38 11.57
N ALA A 13 -11.70 6.99 12.68
CA ALA A 13 -11.23 6.63 14.03
C ALA A 13 -11.60 5.18 14.40
N LEU A 14 -12.80 4.74 14.00
CA LEU A 14 -13.28 3.36 14.20
C LEU A 14 -12.53 2.33 13.35
N LYS A 15 -12.25 2.64 12.08
CA LYS A 15 -11.40 1.78 11.24
C LYS A 15 -9.99 1.63 11.81
N ARG A 16 -9.49 2.67 12.49
CA ARG A 16 -8.18 2.66 13.19
C ARG A 16 -8.23 2.03 14.58
N ARG A 17 -9.41 1.70 15.10
CA ARG A 17 -9.62 1.25 16.49
C ARG A 17 -9.07 2.24 17.54
N ASP A 18 -9.00 3.52 17.20
CA ASP A 18 -8.48 4.56 18.09
C ASP A 18 -9.58 5.01 19.06
N ARG A 19 -9.62 4.36 20.24
CA ARG A 19 -10.67 4.58 21.25
C ARG A 19 -10.73 6.03 21.73
N ASN A 20 -9.58 6.68 21.91
CA ASN A 20 -9.54 8.02 22.49
C ASN A 20 -10.12 9.06 21.52
N GLU A 21 -9.80 8.93 20.23
CA GLU A 21 -10.32 9.82 19.20
C GLU A 21 -11.82 9.61 18.95
N VAL A 22 -12.30 8.35 18.96
CA VAL A 22 -13.74 8.06 18.87
C VAL A 22 -14.49 8.69 20.04
N ASP A 23 -13.93 8.59 21.26
CA ASP A 23 -14.52 9.14 22.48
C ASP A 23 -14.54 10.66 22.50
N GLU A 24 -13.49 11.30 21.98
CA GLU A 24 -13.41 12.75 21.82
C GLU A 24 -14.45 13.27 20.83
N ILE A 25 -14.62 12.58 19.69
CA ILE A 25 -15.61 12.95 18.66
C ILE A 25 -17.04 12.82 19.18
N LEU A 26 -17.33 11.78 19.97
CA LEU A 26 -18.67 11.51 20.50
C LEU A 26 -19.07 12.45 21.66
N LYS A 27 -18.12 12.97 22.44
CA LYS A 27 -18.38 13.94 23.53
C LYS A 27 -19.03 15.25 23.06
N GLY A 28 -18.86 15.60 21.78
CA GLY A 28 -19.42 16.82 21.19
C GLY A 28 -20.82 16.70 20.60
N ILE A 29 -21.50 15.55 20.74
CA ILE A 29 -22.81 15.28 20.13
C ILE A 29 -23.88 15.07 21.23
N PRO A 30 -24.89 15.94 21.33
CA PRO A 30 -26.06 15.71 22.18
C PRO A 30 -26.70 14.35 21.85
N LYS A 31 -27.02 13.52 22.87
CA LYS A 31 -27.52 12.14 22.68
C LYS A 31 -28.80 12.05 21.84
N ASP A 32 -29.60 13.11 21.87
CA ASP A 32 -30.83 13.34 21.11
C ASP A 32 -30.60 13.66 19.62
N LYS A 33 -29.36 14.04 19.25
CA LYS A 33 -28.94 14.30 17.86
C LYS A 33 -28.09 13.17 17.27
N TRP A 34 -28.03 12.02 17.93
CA TRP A 34 -27.42 10.84 17.33
C TRP A 34 -28.26 10.43 16.12
N PRO A 35 -27.69 10.36 14.90
CA PRO A 35 -28.47 10.12 13.70
C PRO A 35 -29.21 8.78 13.82
N SER A 36 -30.54 8.83 13.71
CA SER A 36 -31.39 7.64 13.67
C SER A 36 -31.00 6.75 12.49
N SER A 37 -30.74 5.48 12.79
CA SER A 37 -30.67 4.22 11.99
C SER A 37 -30.37 4.16 10.49
N GLN A 38 -30.31 5.25 9.73
CA GLN A 38 -30.12 5.25 8.27
C GLN A 38 -28.75 5.75 7.79
N ILE A 39 -27.88 6.30 8.65
CA ILE A 39 -26.62 6.95 8.23
C ILE A 39 -25.40 6.55 9.09
N ILE A 40 -25.43 5.38 9.74
CA ILE A 40 -24.30 4.92 10.56
C ILE A 40 -23.69 3.66 9.92
N PRO A 41 -22.42 3.68 9.46
CA PRO A 41 -21.74 2.48 9.00
C PRO A 41 -21.68 1.41 10.09
N PHE A 42 -21.86 0.16 9.69
CA PHE A 42 -21.87 -1.04 10.55
C PHE A 42 -20.79 -1.03 11.64
N ALA A 43 -19.58 -0.56 11.34
CA ALA A 43 -18.46 -0.48 12.29
C ALA A 43 -18.68 0.52 13.45
N VAL A 44 -19.41 1.61 13.23
CA VAL A 44 -19.76 2.59 14.26
C VAL A 44 -20.84 2.04 15.18
N GLN A 45 -21.86 1.38 14.61
CA GLN A 45 -22.88 0.70 15.39
C GLN A 45 -22.27 -0.42 16.23
N ASP A 46 -21.44 -1.28 15.64
CA ASP A 46 -20.71 -2.37 16.33
C ASP A 46 -19.79 -1.85 17.44
N TYR A 47 -19.10 -0.72 17.24
CA TYR A 47 -18.28 -0.10 18.28
C TYR A 47 -19.09 0.52 19.40
N LEU A 48 -20.14 1.29 19.11
CA LEU A 48 -21.01 1.87 20.13
C LEU A 48 -21.67 0.77 20.97
N LEU A 49 -22.00 -0.35 20.33
CA LEU A 49 -22.47 -1.58 20.97
C LEU A 49 -21.44 -2.21 21.91
N LYS A 50 -20.23 -2.45 21.40
CA LYS A 50 -19.13 -3.02 22.18
C LYS A 50 -18.74 -2.11 23.33
N ARG A 51 -18.71 -0.80 23.11
CA ARG A 51 -18.44 0.21 24.14
C ARG A 51 -19.54 0.24 25.20
N LYS A 52 -20.81 0.18 24.82
CA LYS A 52 -21.92 0.08 25.79
C LYS A 52 -21.84 -1.23 26.57
N ALA A 53 -21.36 -2.33 25.97
CA ALA A 53 -21.11 -3.59 26.68
C ALA A 53 -19.89 -3.51 27.62
N GLU A 54 -18.79 -2.89 27.20
CA GLU A 54 -17.57 -2.65 28.00
C GLU A 54 -17.86 -1.70 29.18
N GLU A 55 -18.52 -0.57 28.96
CA GLU A 55 -18.92 0.38 30.02
C GLU A 55 -19.84 -0.28 31.05
N ASN A 56 -20.76 -1.15 30.62
CA ASN A 56 -21.60 -1.91 31.55
C ASN A 56 -20.81 -2.99 32.31
N ALA A 57 -19.79 -3.61 31.69
CA ALA A 57 -18.91 -4.58 32.34
C ALA A 57 -17.98 -3.91 33.38
N ASP A 58 -17.41 -2.74 33.05
CA ASP A 58 -16.59 -1.95 33.96
C ASP A 58 -17.42 -1.39 35.12
N TYR A 59 -18.66 -0.97 34.87
CA TYR A 59 -19.59 -0.52 35.92
C TYR A 59 -19.94 -1.65 36.90
N LEU A 60 -20.14 -2.88 36.39
CA LEU A 60 -20.34 -4.08 37.20
C LEU A 60 -19.09 -4.43 38.03
N LEU A 61 -17.89 -4.35 37.44
CA LEU A 61 -16.63 -4.60 38.14
C LEU A 61 -16.33 -3.53 39.21
N TYR A 62 -16.57 -2.25 38.92
CA TYR A 62 -16.36 -1.15 39.88
C TYR A 62 -17.36 -1.18 41.03
N SER A 63 -18.64 -1.43 40.72
CA SER A 63 -19.69 -1.59 41.71
C SER A 63 -19.41 -2.80 42.61
N PHE A 64 -18.86 -3.88 42.06
CA PHE A 64 -18.45 -5.06 42.80
C PHE A 64 -17.20 -4.83 43.69
N ALA A 65 -16.16 -4.20 43.16
CA ALA A 65 -14.95 -3.87 43.93
C ALA A 65 -15.26 -2.94 45.11
N PHE A 66 -16.23 -2.04 44.94
CA PHE A 66 -16.70 -1.14 45.98
C PHE A 66 -17.60 -1.86 47.01
N LEU A 67 -18.61 -2.63 46.57
CA LEU A 67 -19.54 -3.37 47.45
C LEU A 67 -18.84 -4.47 48.27
N SER A 68 -17.86 -5.16 47.67
CA SER A 68 -17.11 -6.22 48.37
C SER A 68 -16.23 -5.69 49.50
N LYS A 69 -15.74 -4.45 49.37
CA LYS A 69 -14.85 -3.78 50.33
C LYS A 69 -15.64 -3.16 51.49
N GLU A 70 -16.81 -2.59 51.23
CA GLU A 70 -17.64 -1.93 52.25
C GLU A 70 -18.55 -2.90 53.04
N LEU A 71 -19.05 -3.98 52.43
CA LEU A 71 -20.10 -4.80 53.06
C LEU A 71 -19.61 -5.98 53.94
N ARG A 72 -18.29 -6.12 54.20
CA ARG A 72 -17.67 -7.19 55.02
C ARG A 72 -18.26 -8.59 54.79
N TRP A 73 -18.49 -8.98 53.54
CA TRP A 73 -19.05 -10.30 53.21
C TRP A 73 -18.13 -11.46 53.60
N SER A 74 -18.72 -12.58 54.02
CA SER A 74 -17.99 -13.82 54.27
C SER A 74 -17.33 -14.35 52.99
N GLU A 75 -16.21 -15.05 53.15
CA GLU A 75 -15.38 -15.53 52.04
C GLU A 75 -16.16 -16.44 51.07
N GLU A 76 -17.12 -17.21 51.60
CA GLU A 76 -18.00 -18.09 50.83
C GLU A 76 -18.99 -17.31 49.94
N LYS A 77 -19.56 -16.21 50.43
CA LYS A 77 -20.44 -15.34 49.64
C LYS A 77 -19.69 -14.60 48.53
N ARG A 78 -18.45 -14.16 48.82
CA ARG A 78 -17.57 -13.58 47.80
C ARG A 78 -17.22 -14.59 46.70
N LYS A 79 -16.94 -15.85 47.05
CA LYS A 79 -16.64 -16.92 46.08
C LYS A 79 -17.84 -17.27 45.19
N LYS A 80 -19.06 -17.34 45.73
CA LYS A 80 -20.27 -17.62 44.93
C LYS A 80 -20.61 -16.46 43.96
N LEU A 81 -20.51 -15.21 44.41
CA LEU A 81 -20.79 -14.07 43.54
C LEU A 81 -19.68 -13.83 42.49
N HIS A 82 -18.42 -14.09 42.84
CA HIS A 82 -17.32 -14.12 41.86
C HIS A 82 -17.57 -15.16 40.76
N LYS A 83 -18.10 -16.34 41.10
CA LYS A 83 -18.48 -17.34 40.09
C LYS A 83 -19.55 -16.80 39.16
N ILE A 84 -20.60 -16.16 39.68
CA ILE A 84 -21.68 -15.59 38.87
C ILE A 84 -21.17 -14.48 37.95
N ILE A 85 -20.35 -13.56 38.46
CA ILE A 85 -19.75 -12.48 37.67
C ILE A 85 -18.78 -13.04 36.63
N PHE A 86 -18.00 -14.07 36.98
CA PHE A 86 -17.11 -14.76 36.04
C PHE A 86 -17.89 -15.48 34.94
N TYR A 87 -19.03 -16.10 35.25
CA TYR A 87 -19.92 -16.70 34.26
C TYR A 87 -20.61 -15.67 33.37
N LEU A 88 -21.05 -14.53 33.92
CA LEU A 88 -21.61 -13.42 33.14
C LEU A 88 -20.55 -12.74 32.27
N PHE A 89 -19.31 -12.65 32.74
CA PHE A 89 -18.16 -12.17 31.98
C PHE A 89 -17.82 -13.14 30.83
N ILE A 90 -17.87 -14.45 31.08
CA ILE A 90 -17.73 -15.50 30.05
C ILE A 90 -18.87 -15.45 29.03
N LEU A 91 -20.12 -15.22 29.46
CA LEU A 91 -21.26 -15.03 28.57
C LEU A 91 -21.08 -13.79 27.67
N ASN A 92 -20.67 -12.66 28.24
CA ASN A 92 -20.38 -11.42 27.50
C ASN A 92 -19.22 -11.61 26.52
N THR A 93 -18.16 -12.32 26.90
CA THR A 93 -17.01 -12.59 26.01
C THR A 93 -17.29 -13.68 24.98
N ARG A 94 -18.10 -14.71 25.27
CA ARG A 94 -18.42 -15.77 24.27
C ARG A 94 -19.43 -15.30 23.21
N LEU A 95 -20.36 -14.39 23.55
CA LEU A 95 -21.24 -13.71 22.58
C LEU A 95 -20.45 -12.81 21.61
N LEU A 96 -19.28 -12.30 22.02
CA LEU A 96 -18.37 -11.53 21.17
C LEU A 96 -17.52 -12.39 20.21
N PHE A 97 -17.38 -13.71 20.46
CA PHE A 97 -16.38 -14.56 19.78
C PHE A 97 -16.90 -15.88 19.15
N LYS A 98 -18.21 -16.04 18.96
CA LYS A 98 -18.78 -16.96 17.95
C LYS A 98 -18.49 -18.47 18.15
N LYS A 99 -18.65 -19.01 19.37
CA LYS A 99 -18.72 -20.47 19.61
C LYS A 99 -19.79 -20.86 20.63
N ASP A 100 -20.66 -21.77 20.19
CA ASP A 100 -21.67 -22.58 20.86
C ASP A 100 -22.59 -21.90 21.91
N THR A 101 -23.88 -21.86 21.57
CA THR A 101 -24.96 -21.22 22.32
C THR A 101 -25.36 -22.03 23.56
N VAL A 102 -25.26 -21.43 24.74
CA VAL A 102 -26.03 -21.84 25.93
C VAL A 102 -27.49 -21.48 25.67
N SER A 103 -28.42 -22.40 25.91
CA SER A 103 -29.84 -22.21 25.60
C SER A 103 -30.50 -21.23 26.57
N GLN A 104 -31.54 -20.51 26.12
CA GLN A 104 -32.32 -19.61 26.96
C GLN A 104 -32.94 -20.33 28.17
N GLU A 105 -33.21 -21.64 28.03
CA GLU A 105 -33.75 -22.51 29.07
C GLU A 105 -32.74 -22.73 30.20
N GLU A 106 -31.45 -22.89 29.91
CA GLU A 106 -30.39 -23.04 30.92
C GLU A 106 -30.18 -21.75 31.72
N ILE A 107 -30.22 -20.59 31.06
CA ILE A 107 -30.11 -19.28 31.72
C ILE A 107 -31.30 -19.05 32.65
N ASN A 108 -32.52 -19.36 32.19
CA ASN A 108 -33.73 -19.24 32.99
C ASN A 108 -33.76 -20.22 34.17
N ALA A 109 -33.26 -21.45 33.99
CA ALA A 109 -33.16 -22.45 35.06
C ALA A 109 -32.22 -21.99 36.19
N MET A 110 -31.05 -21.46 35.85
CA MET A 110 -30.08 -20.93 36.81
C MET A 110 -30.62 -19.69 37.55
N PHE A 111 -31.34 -18.82 36.85
CA PHE A 111 -31.97 -17.65 37.46
C PHE A 111 -33.09 -18.06 38.44
N ASN A 112 -33.91 -19.04 38.06
CA ASN A 112 -34.99 -19.57 38.89
C ASN A 112 -34.47 -20.30 40.15
N GLU A 113 -33.31 -20.95 40.06
CA GLU A 113 -32.65 -21.57 41.21
C GLU A 113 -32.19 -20.51 42.24
N LEU A 114 -31.68 -19.38 41.73
CA LEU A 114 -31.30 -18.22 42.55
C LEU A 114 -32.50 -17.55 43.22
N VAL A 115 -33.63 -17.42 42.50
CA VAL A 115 -34.88 -16.86 43.03
C VAL A 115 -35.49 -17.76 44.11
N LYS A 116 -35.35 -19.09 44.00
CA LYS A 116 -35.78 -20.05 45.03
C LYS A 116 -34.97 -19.95 46.33
N GLU A 117 -33.68 -19.61 46.27
CA GLU A 117 -32.84 -19.40 47.46
C GLU A 117 -33.15 -18.08 48.20
N TYR A 118 -33.85 -17.13 47.57
CA TYR A 118 -34.15 -15.80 48.15
C TYR A 118 -35.63 -15.40 47.95
N PRO A 119 -36.56 -15.96 48.77
CA PRO A 119 -38.01 -15.89 48.52
C PRO A 119 -38.69 -14.53 48.75
N GLN A 120 -37.98 -13.53 49.30
CA GLN A 120 -38.56 -12.23 49.68
C GLN A 120 -38.66 -11.22 48.50
N SER A 121 -38.32 -11.62 47.27
CA SER A 121 -38.12 -10.72 46.13
C SER A 121 -39.38 -10.44 45.28
N ASN A 122 -40.59 -10.64 45.78
CA ASN A 122 -41.81 -10.63 44.95
C ASN A 122 -42.69 -9.35 44.99
N LYS A 123 -42.17 -8.20 45.40
CA LYS A 123 -42.79 -6.87 45.21
C LYS A 123 -41.65 -5.91 44.88
N VAL A 124 -41.55 -5.31 43.70
CA VAL A 124 -42.28 -4.10 43.28
C VAL A 124 -42.08 -3.91 41.77
N ILE A 125 -43.18 -3.95 41.01
CA ILE A 125 -43.31 -3.31 39.69
C ILE A 125 -43.89 -1.92 39.96
N HIS A 126 -43.36 -0.89 39.28
CA HIS A 126 -43.62 0.55 39.39
C HIS A 126 -42.69 1.32 40.34
N LEU A 127 -41.66 1.97 39.77
CA LEU A 127 -41.40 3.41 39.91
C LEU A 127 -40.14 3.81 39.13
N VAL A 128 -40.15 5.06 38.66
CA VAL A 128 -39.06 5.82 38.03
C VAL A 128 -38.94 5.69 36.51
N ASN A 129 -39.97 6.23 35.84
CA ASN A 129 -39.78 7.11 34.69
C ASN A 129 -39.32 8.50 35.22
N GLU A 130 -38.46 9.18 34.45
CA GLU A 130 -38.04 10.59 34.58
C GLU A 130 -37.06 10.99 35.71
N ARG A 131 -35.80 11.31 35.34
CA ARG A 131 -35.25 12.68 35.42
C ARG A 131 -33.78 12.74 34.98
N SER A 132 -33.51 13.71 34.12
CA SER A 132 -32.22 14.13 33.60
C SER A 132 -31.30 14.71 34.67
N LEU A 133 -30.05 14.26 34.73
CA LEU A 133 -28.97 14.93 35.47
C LEU A 133 -27.95 15.48 34.48
N SER A 134 -28.28 16.62 33.88
CA SER A 134 -27.41 17.36 32.96
C SER A 134 -27.31 18.83 33.35
N SER A 135 -26.83 19.16 34.56
CA SER A 135 -26.36 20.53 34.89
C SER A 135 -25.96 20.71 36.37
N ILE A 136 -24.79 20.23 36.85
CA ILE A 136 -24.22 20.77 38.12
C ILE A 136 -22.69 20.82 38.05
N ASN A 137 -22.16 22.01 38.34
CA ASN A 137 -20.75 22.41 38.25
C ASN A 137 -19.90 21.94 39.46
N CYS A 138 -18.59 21.83 39.24
CA CYS A 138 -17.62 21.09 40.05
C CYS A 138 -17.14 21.86 41.30
N SER A 139 -17.86 21.77 42.42
CA SER A 139 -17.30 22.03 43.77
C SER A 139 -18.20 21.59 44.95
N ARG A 140 -19.48 21.25 44.71
CA ARG A 140 -20.39 20.69 45.74
C ARG A 140 -20.48 19.15 45.78
N ARG A 141 -19.73 18.42 44.94
CA ARG A 141 -19.83 16.94 44.84
C ARG A 141 -19.60 16.21 46.16
N LYS A 142 -18.69 16.66 47.04
CA LYS A 142 -18.39 15.95 48.30
C LYS A 142 -19.48 16.09 49.37
N GLN A 143 -20.31 17.13 49.32
CA GLN A 143 -21.33 17.39 50.34
C GLN A 143 -22.67 16.74 49.96
N CYS A 144 -23.10 16.84 48.70
CA CYS A 144 -24.27 16.10 48.21
C CYS A 144 -24.06 14.58 48.22
N TYR A 145 -22.82 14.07 48.05
CA TYR A 145 -22.56 12.62 48.17
C TYR A 145 -22.65 12.11 49.61
N ARG A 146 -22.30 12.94 50.61
CA ARG A 146 -22.40 12.57 52.03
C ARG A 146 -23.86 12.58 52.50
N GLU A 147 -24.63 13.58 52.10
CA GLU A 147 -26.08 13.64 52.38
C GLU A 147 -26.85 12.52 51.67
N TRP A 148 -26.42 12.12 50.47
CA TRP A 148 -26.96 10.96 49.76
C TRP A 148 -26.57 9.63 50.43
N LEU A 149 -25.33 9.50 50.92
CA LEU A 149 -24.86 8.31 51.67
C LEU A 149 -25.60 8.12 52.99
N ASP A 150 -25.91 9.19 53.72
CA ASP A 150 -26.62 9.11 55.01
C ASP A 150 -28.09 8.67 54.84
N GLN A 151 -28.73 8.92 53.70
CA GLN A 151 -30.04 8.34 53.38
C GLN A 151 -29.96 6.88 52.89
N TYR A 152 -28.83 6.47 52.29
CA TYR A 152 -28.65 5.15 51.66
C TYR A 152 -28.39 4.01 52.66
N VAL A 153 -28.03 4.32 53.91
CA VAL A 153 -27.73 3.32 54.95
C VAL A 153 -28.98 2.59 55.47
N SER A 154 -30.21 3.03 55.12
CA SER A 154 -31.45 2.41 55.59
C SER A 154 -32.12 1.40 54.63
N LEU A 155 -31.62 1.19 53.41
CA LEU A 155 -32.28 0.33 52.40
C LEU A 155 -31.46 -0.93 52.07
N LYS A 156 -31.47 -1.90 52.99
CA LYS A 156 -31.02 -3.27 52.72
C LYS A 156 -32.17 -4.08 52.12
N GLU A 157 -32.38 -4.02 50.81
CA GLU A 157 -33.02 -5.06 49.96
C GLU A 157 -33.26 -4.56 48.51
N GLU A 158 -33.41 -3.25 48.29
CA GLU A 158 -33.74 -2.67 46.97
C GLU A 158 -32.59 -2.73 45.93
N SER A 159 -31.33 -2.84 46.37
CA SER A 159 -30.16 -2.80 45.47
C SER A 159 -30.07 -4.02 44.54
N PHE A 160 -30.62 -5.18 44.96
CA PHE A 160 -30.63 -6.39 44.13
C PHE A 160 -31.67 -6.29 43.00
N TYR A 161 -32.79 -5.63 43.28
CA TYR A 161 -33.88 -5.42 42.32
C TYR A 161 -33.48 -4.43 41.22
N PHE A 162 -32.69 -3.41 41.57
CA PHE A 162 -32.16 -2.45 40.60
C PHE A 162 -31.20 -3.10 39.60
N ILE A 163 -30.33 -4.00 40.07
CA ILE A 163 -29.39 -4.73 39.21
C ILE A 163 -30.14 -5.74 38.32
N ALA A 164 -31.12 -6.46 38.85
CA ALA A 164 -31.94 -7.40 38.08
C ALA A 164 -32.79 -6.69 37.00
N SER A 165 -33.39 -5.53 37.33
CA SER A 165 -34.14 -4.70 36.38
C SER A 165 -33.24 -4.13 35.28
N ALA A 166 -32.04 -3.68 35.62
CA ALA A 166 -31.05 -3.20 34.66
C ALA A 166 -30.60 -4.32 33.71
N LEU A 167 -30.33 -5.52 34.23
CA LEU A 167 -29.96 -6.69 33.43
C LEU A 167 -31.09 -7.14 32.49
N CYS A 168 -32.34 -7.12 32.97
CA CYS A 168 -33.50 -7.46 32.15
C CYS A 168 -33.72 -6.44 31.02
N THR A 169 -33.58 -5.15 31.33
CA THR A 169 -33.67 -4.06 30.35
C THR A 169 -32.55 -4.14 29.31
N MET A 170 -31.33 -4.48 29.73
CA MET A 170 -30.21 -4.70 28.82
C MET A 170 -30.41 -5.93 27.92
N SER A 171 -30.98 -7.02 28.46
CA SER A 171 -31.32 -8.22 27.69
C SER A 171 -32.34 -7.90 26.59
N SER A 172 -33.40 -7.15 26.92
CA SER A 172 -34.40 -6.71 25.95
C SER A 172 -33.80 -5.80 24.87
N GLN A 173 -32.94 -4.85 25.25
CA GLN A 173 -32.23 -3.99 24.29
C GLN A 173 -31.29 -4.79 23.38
N LEU A 174 -30.65 -5.85 23.88
CA LEU A 174 -29.80 -6.74 23.07
C LEU A 174 -30.61 -7.54 22.06
N VAL A 175 -31.81 -8.01 22.43
CA VAL A 175 -32.71 -8.74 21.52
C VAL A 175 -33.18 -7.83 20.39
N GLU A 176 -33.63 -6.63 20.72
CA GLU A 176 -34.14 -5.64 19.74
C GLU A 176 -33.06 -5.26 18.71
N LEU A 177 -31.83 -5.09 19.18
CA LEU A 177 -30.68 -4.74 18.36
C LEU A 177 -30.18 -5.91 17.51
N ASN A 178 -30.35 -7.14 17.98
CA ASN A 178 -30.05 -8.34 17.20
C ASN A 178 -31.07 -8.53 16.06
N GLU A 179 -32.33 -8.18 16.29
CA GLU A 179 -33.35 -8.14 15.24
C GLU A 179 -33.09 -7.02 14.21
N GLU A 180 -32.64 -5.83 14.64
CA GLU A 180 -32.17 -4.79 13.70
C GLU A 180 -30.96 -5.27 12.86
N LEU A 181 -29.97 -5.94 13.48
CA LEU A 181 -28.83 -6.51 12.75
C LEU A 181 -29.25 -7.55 11.71
N LYS A 182 -30.24 -8.39 12.02
CA LYS A 182 -30.80 -9.36 11.05
C LYS A 182 -31.48 -8.66 9.89
N ARG A 183 -32.24 -7.58 10.14
CA ARG A 183 -32.90 -6.79 9.07
C ARG A 183 -31.87 -6.12 8.16
N ILE A 184 -30.85 -5.47 8.73
CA ILE A 184 -29.78 -4.82 7.98
C ILE A 184 -29.01 -5.82 7.11
N ARG A 185 -28.75 -7.03 7.61
CA ARG A 185 -28.13 -8.11 6.80
C ARG A 185 -29.01 -8.51 5.63
N LYS A 186 -30.31 -8.71 5.86
CA LYS A 186 -31.26 -9.09 4.81
C LYS A 186 -31.40 -8.01 3.73
N ASP A 187 -31.32 -6.74 4.10
CA ASP A 187 -31.33 -5.62 3.16
C ASP A 187 -30.00 -5.52 2.39
N ALA A 188 -28.87 -5.80 3.02
CA ALA A 188 -27.57 -5.90 2.35
C ALA A 188 -27.52 -7.06 1.33
N ASP A 189 -28.07 -8.22 1.69
CA ASP A 189 -28.18 -9.38 0.80
C ASP A 189 -29.08 -9.04 -0.40
N ARG A 190 -30.20 -8.33 -0.21
CA ARG A 190 -31.06 -7.85 -1.30
C ARG A 190 -30.38 -6.81 -2.20
N ILE A 191 -29.52 -5.95 -1.66
CA ILE A 191 -28.73 -4.99 -2.46
C ILE A 191 -27.66 -5.72 -3.27
N MET A 192 -27.03 -6.75 -2.70
CA MET A 192 -26.09 -7.63 -3.42
C MET A 192 -26.80 -8.45 -4.51
N GLU A 193 -28.01 -8.96 -4.25
CA GLU A 193 -28.81 -9.70 -5.23
C GLU A 193 -29.33 -8.79 -6.35
N SER A 194 -29.77 -7.56 -6.05
CA SER A 194 -30.22 -6.61 -7.09
C SER A 194 -29.09 -6.05 -7.96
N SER A 195 -27.86 -5.99 -7.44
CA SER A 195 -26.65 -5.68 -8.22
C SER A 195 -26.07 -6.87 -9.00
N SER A 196 -26.60 -8.09 -8.79
CA SER A 196 -26.16 -9.31 -9.48
C SER A 196 -26.77 -9.53 -10.87
N SER A 197 -27.70 -8.67 -11.31
CA SER A 197 -28.31 -8.75 -12.65
C SER A 197 -27.37 -8.42 -13.81
N SER A 198 -26.18 -7.86 -13.52
CA SER A 198 -25.07 -7.75 -14.46
C SER A 198 -23.79 -8.24 -13.78
N LYS A 199 -23.49 -9.55 -13.87
CA LYS A 199 -22.15 -10.03 -13.49
C LYS A 199 -21.13 -9.23 -14.31
N PRO A 200 -20.23 -8.44 -13.69
CA PRO A 200 -19.18 -7.77 -14.44
C PRO A 200 -18.38 -8.85 -15.17
N ALA A 201 -18.05 -8.61 -16.45
CA ALA A 201 -17.25 -9.52 -17.24
C ALA A 201 -15.87 -9.66 -16.59
N THR A 202 -15.69 -10.70 -15.78
CA THR A 202 -14.41 -11.01 -15.14
C THR A 202 -13.63 -11.94 -16.05
N ARG A 203 -12.39 -11.56 -16.36
CA ARG A 203 -11.46 -12.44 -17.05
C ARG A 203 -11.25 -13.72 -16.22
N GLU A 204 -11.25 -14.88 -16.88
CA GLU A 204 -10.95 -16.16 -16.24
C GLU A 204 -9.44 -16.40 -16.15
N LYS A 205 -9.03 -17.29 -15.23
CA LYS A 205 -7.63 -17.71 -15.16
C LYS A 205 -7.28 -18.62 -16.33
N ILE A 206 -6.15 -18.34 -16.97
CA ILE A 206 -5.57 -19.08 -18.07
C ILE A 206 -4.34 -19.81 -17.56
N ALA A 207 -4.36 -21.15 -17.58
CA ALA A 207 -3.26 -21.98 -17.09
C ALA A 207 -2.01 -21.89 -17.98
N LYS A 208 -2.17 -21.83 -19.31
CA LYS A 208 -1.09 -21.80 -20.30
C LYS A 208 -1.31 -20.68 -21.30
N MET A 209 -0.27 -19.88 -21.59
CA MET A 209 -0.38 -18.85 -22.62
C MET A 209 -0.57 -19.48 -24.00
N SER A 210 -1.56 -19.00 -24.73
CA SER A 210 -1.87 -19.49 -26.08
C SER A 210 -1.57 -18.42 -27.12
N ALA A 211 -1.00 -18.85 -28.26
CA ALA A 211 -0.78 -18.00 -29.43
C ALA A 211 -2.00 -17.96 -30.38
N GLN A 212 -3.14 -18.54 -29.98
CA GLN A 212 -4.38 -18.52 -30.74
C GLN A 212 -4.92 -17.08 -30.83
N VAL A 213 -5.20 -16.62 -32.04
CA VAL A 213 -5.70 -15.27 -32.29
C VAL A 213 -7.23 -15.30 -32.26
N VAL A 214 -7.79 -15.04 -31.09
CA VAL A 214 -9.24 -14.89 -30.83
C VAL A 214 -9.45 -13.73 -29.87
N ASP A 215 -10.62 -13.10 -29.93
CA ASP A 215 -10.92 -11.92 -29.11
C ASP A 215 -11.00 -12.21 -27.60
N SER A 216 -11.27 -13.46 -27.22
CA SER A 216 -11.27 -13.91 -25.83
C SER A 216 -9.87 -14.17 -25.25
N ASN A 217 -8.81 -14.19 -26.08
CA ASN A 217 -7.45 -14.46 -25.63
C ASN A 217 -6.66 -13.15 -25.39
N PRO A 218 -6.47 -12.73 -24.12
CA PRO A 218 -5.77 -11.49 -23.80
C PRO A 218 -4.26 -11.55 -24.11
N TYR A 219 -3.69 -12.75 -24.28
CA TYR A 219 -2.27 -12.94 -24.56
C TYR A 219 -1.95 -13.05 -26.06
N SER A 220 -2.96 -13.11 -26.93
CA SER A 220 -2.80 -13.32 -28.37
C SER A 220 -1.79 -12.36 -29.03
N ARG A 221 -1.84 -11.07 -28.68
CA ARG A 221 -0.95 -10.03 -29.24
C ARG A 221 0.46 -10.09 -28.65
N LEU A 222 0.60 -10.56 -27.42
CA LEU A 222 1.89 -10.73 -26.76
C LEU A 222 2.63 -11.94 -27.31
N MET A 223 1.93 -13.07 -27.46
CA MET A 223 2.47 -14.29 -28.09
C MET A 223 2.80 -14.11 -29.57
N ALA A 224 2.26 -13.08 -30.23
CA ALA A 224 2.65 -12.74 -31.60
C ALA A 224 4.12 -12.28 -31.69
N LEU A 225 4.69 -11.69 -30.62
CA LEU A 225 6.12 -11.32 -30.58
C LEU A 225 7.03 -12.54 -30.79
N GLN A 226 6.61 -13.70 -30.28
CA GLN A 226 7.33 -14.96 -30.48
C GLN A 226 7.21 -15.47 -31.91
N LYS A 227 6.02 -15.36 -32.51
CA LYS A 227 5.82 -15.71 -33.92
C LYS A 227 6.59 -14.79 -34.88
N MET A 228 6.78 -13.53 -34.51
CA MET A 228 7.55 -12.55 -35.28
C MET A 228 9.06 -12.66 -35.06
N GLY A 229 9.53 -13.61 -34.22
CA GLY A 229 10.95 -13.79 -33.94
C GLY A 229 11.58 -12.68 -33.08
N VAL A 230 10.77 -11.85 -32.41
CA VAL A 230 11.27 -10.77 -31.54
C VAL A 230 11.67 -11.31 -30.17
N VAL A 231 10.92 -12.27 -29.63
CA VAL A 231 11.17 -12.88 -28.32
C VAL A 231 11.05 -14.40 -28.45
N GLU A 232 12.11 -15.14 -28.13
CA GLU A 232 12.14 -16.60 -28.34
C GLU A 232 11.13 -17.37 -27.45
N ASP A 233 11.10 -17.09 -26.15
CA ASP A 233 10.16 -17.67 -25.18
C ASP A 233 9.44 -16.53 -24.44
N TYR A 234 8.29 -16.08 -24.97
CA TYR A 234 7.51 -15.05 -24.28
C TYR A 234 6.85 -15.61 -23.01
N GLU A 235 6.45 -16.89 -23.01
CA GLU A 235 5.79 -17.53 -21.86
C GLU A 235 6.69 -17.59 -20.62
N ALA A 236 8.02 -17.47 -20.79
CA ALA A 236 8.97 -17.28 -19.70
C ALA A 236 8.58 -16.17 -18.70
N ILE A 237 7.89 -15.12 -19.14
CA ILE A 237 7.47 -14.02 -18.28
C ILE A 237 6.60 -14.48 -17.09
N ARG A 238 5.84 -15.58 -17.27
CA ARG A 238 4.98 -16.17 -16.22
C ARG A 238 5.76 -16.83 -15.10
N ARG A 239 7.04 -17.12 -15.31
CA ARG A 239 7.93 -17.71 -14.28
C ARG A 239 8.68 -16.66 -13.49
N LYS A 240 8.50 -15.37 -13.83
CA LYS A 240 9.28 -14.27 -13.27
C LYS A 240 8.57 -13.60 -12.11
N THR A 241 9.34 -13.27 -11.08
CA THR A 241 8.89 -12.48 -9.93
C THR A 241 9.63 -11.15 -9.88
N VAL A 242 8.85 -10.06 -9.87
CA VAL A 242 9.37 -8.69 -9.81
C VAL A 242 8.85 -7.97 -8.57
N VAL A 243 9.75 -7.34 -7.83
CA VAL A 243 9.40 -6.43 -6.73
C VAL A 243 9.29 -5.00 -7.27
N VAL A 244 8.23 -4.28 -6.89
CA VAL A 244 8.08 -2.84 -7.15
C VAL A 244 8.05 -2.09 -5.84
N VAL A 245 9.02 -1.21 -5.62
CA VAL A 245 9.13 -0.34 -4.45
C VAL A 245 8.66 1.06 -4.80
N GLY A 246 7.60 1.52 -4.14
CA GLY A 246 6.86 2.74 -4.46
C GLY A 246 5.82 2.48 -5.55
N VAL A 247 4.54 2.52 -5.20
CA VAL A 247 3.39 2.33 -6.11
C VAL A 247 2.69 3.67 -6.35
N GLY A 248 3.51 4.71 -6.59
CA GLY A 248 3.08 6.07 -6.89
C GLY A 248 2.78 6.28 -8.37
N GLY A 249 3.14 7.46 -8.92
CA GLY A 249 2.82 7.81 -10.31
C GLY A 249 3.49 6.93 -11.37
N VAL A 250 4.77 6.60 -11.18
CA VAL A 250 5.50 5.68 -12.07
C VAL A 250 5.21 4.23 -11.71
N GLY A 251 5.38 3.86 -10.44
CA GLY A 251 5.30 2.47 -10.01
C GLY A 251 3.93 1.80 -10.18
N SER A 252 2.83 2.56 -10.06
CA SER A 252 1.49 2.01 -10.33
C SER A 252 1.28 1.63 -11.80
N VAL A 253 1.76 2.48 -12.73
CA VAL A 253 1.72 2.21 -14.17
C VAL A 253 2.67 1.06 -14.54
N VAL A 254 3.86 0.99 -13.92
CA VAL A 254 4.79 -0.13 -14.06
C VAL A 254 4.13 -1.45 -13.66
N ALA A 255 3.47 -1.47 -12.49
CA ALA A 255 2.77 -2.65 -12.00
C ALA A 255 1.62 -3.06 -12.92
N GLU A 256 0.85 -2.09 -13.46
CA GLU A 256 -0.20 -2.35 -14.43
C GLU A 256 0.35 -2.96 -15.73
N MET A 257 1.38 -2.35 -16.32
CA MET A 257 1.96 -2.84 -17.57
C MET A 257 2.55 -4.25 -17.42
N LEU A 258 3.27 -4.54 -16.33
CA LEU A 258 3.79 -5.89 -16.05
C LEU A 258 2.66 -6.90 -15.82
N THR A 259 1.60 -6.50 -15.12
CA THR A 259 0.41 -7.32 -14.92
C THR A 259 -0.27 -7.66 -16.26
N ARG A 260 -0.39 -6.69 -17.17
CA ARG A 260 -0.93 -6.89 -18.51
C ARG A 260 -0.04 -7.77 -19.39
N CYS A 261 1.29 -7.70 -19.20
CA CYS A 261 2.25 -8.61 -19.85
C CYS A 261 2.16 -10.05 -19.33
N GLY A 262 1.50 -10.28 -18.19
CA GLY A 262 1.35 -11.61 -17.60
C GLY A 262 2.58 -12.07 -16.84
N ILE A 263 3.28 -11.15 -16.17
CA ILE A 263 4.31 -11.46 -15.18
C ILE A 263 3.80 -12.53 -14.19
N GLY A 264 4.67 -13.43 -13.74
CA GLY A 264 4.28 -14.49 -12.82
C GLY A 264 3.79 -13.97 -11.48
N LYS A 265 4.63 -13.16 -10.83
CA LYS A 265 4.34 -12.56 -9.53
C LYS A 265 4.84 -11.12 -9.42
N LEU A 266 4.03 -10.24 -8.84
CA LEU A 266 4.44 -8.91 -8.39
C LEU A 266 4.36 -8.81 -6.88
N ILE A 267 5.41 -8.25 -6.28
CA ILE A 267 5.43 -7.91 -4.86
C ILE A 267 5.54 -6.39 -4.75
N LEU A 268 4.55 -5.78 -4.10
CA LEU A 268 4.37 -4.34 -4.05
C LEU A 268 4.71 -3.80 -2.66
N PHE A 269 5.62 -2.83 -2.56
CA PHE A 269 5.93 -2.11 -1.33
C PHE A 269 5.58 -0.63 -1.47
N ASP A 270 4.73 -0.12 -0.58
CA ASP A 270 4.45 1.30 -0.41
C ASP A 270 3.82 1.49 0.97
N TYR A 271 4.09 2.60 1.65
CA TYR A 271 3.53 2.88 2.98
C TYR A 271 2.41 3.93 2.96
N ASP A 272 2.22 4.61 1.82
CA ASP A 272 1.27 5.69 1.67
C ASP A 272 -0.15 5.20 1.40
N LYS A 273 -1.08 6.14 1.53
CA LYS A 273 -2.47 6.00 1.11
C LYS A 273 -2.73 6.72 -0.21
N VAL A 274 -3.78 6.29 -0.88
CA VAL A 274 -4.31 6.99 -2.04
C VAL A 274 -4.98 8.28 -1.58
N GLU A 275 -4.60 9.40 -2.17
CA GLU A 275 -5.20 10.71 -1.93
C GLU A 275 -5.82 11.27 -3.21
N LEU A 276 -6.80 12.18 -3.06
CA LEU A 276 -7.38 12.87 -4.23
C LEU A 276 -6.33 13.72 -4.97
N ALA A 277 -5.30 14.19 -4.27
CA ALA A 277 -4.17 14.89 -4.88
C ALA A 277 -3.38 14.00 -5.87
N ASN A 278 -3.56 12.67 -5.84
CA ASN A 278 -2.91 11.75 -6.77
C ASN A 278 -3.69 11.57 -8.09
N MET A 279 -4.89 12.14 -8.23
CA MET A 279 -5.77 11.94 -9.41
C MET A 279 -5.29 12.66 -10.67
N ASN A 280 -4.25 13.50 -10.59
CA ASN A 280 -3.57 14.03 -11.77
C ASN A 280 -2.63 12.98 -12.43
N ARG A 281 -2.44 11.83 -11.77
CA ARG A 281 -1.62 10.70 -12.22
C ARG A 281 -2.54 9.56 -12.68
N LEU A 282 -1.96 8.62 -13.42
CA LEU A 282 -2.67 7.45 -13.93
C LEU A 282 -2.98 6.45 -12.79
N PHE A 283 -3.69 5.37 -13.15
CA PHE A 283 -3.97 4.17 -12.36
C PHE A 283 -5.04 4.30 -11.26
N TYR A 284 -4.83 5.12 -10.23
CA TYR A 284 -5.77 5.18 -9.10
C TYR A 284 -7.06 5.92 -9.46
N GLN A 285 -8.17 5.53 -8.81
CA GLN A 285 -9.47 6.13 -9.03
C GLN A 285 -9.97 6.89 -7.78
N PRO A 286 -10.85 7.90 -7.94
CA PRO A 286 -11.29 8.74 -6.82
C PRO A 286 -11.94 7.97 -5.67
N HIS A 287 -12.63 6.86 -5.97
CA HIS A 287 -13.30 6.03 -4.96
C HIS A 287 -12.32 5.23 -4.09
N GLN A 288 -11.05 5.12 -4.49
CA GLN A 288 -10.00 4.41 -3.75
C GLN A 288 -9.30 5.30 -2.71
N ALA A 289 -9.64 6.60 -2.65
CA ALA A 289 -9.04 7.53 -1.71
C ALA A 289 -9.22 7.05 -0.24
N GLY A 290 -8.11 7.03 0.50
CA GLY A 290 -8.03 6.56 1.88
C GLY A 290 -7.63 5.08 2.06
N LEU A 291 -7.62 4.28 0.99
CA LEU A 291 -7.00 2.95 0.99
C LEU A 291 -5.47 3.07 0.96
N SER A 292 -4.74 2.05 1.44
CA SER A 292 -3.30 1.99 1.16
C SER A 292 -3.08 1.87 -0.34
N LYS A 293 -2.02 2.49 -0.85
CA LYS A 293 -1.65 2.41 -2.28
C LYS A 293 -1.48 0.95 -2.71
N THR A 294 -0.80 0.15 -1.91
CA THR A 294 -0.57 -1.28 -2.18
C THR A 294 -1.85 -2.10 -2.26
N GLU A 295 -2.83 -1.88 -1.38
CA GLU A 295 -4.09 -2.64 -1.41
C GLU A 295 -5.00 -2.17 -2.56
N ALA A 296 -5.10 -0.85 -2.78
CA ALA A 296 -5.84 -0.32 -3.92
C ALA A 296 -5.26 -0.83 -5.25
N ALA A 297 -3.93 -0.88 -5.37
CA ALA A 297 -3.27 -1.44 -6.53
C ALA A 297 -3.53 -2.94 -6.67
N ARG A 298 -3.37 -3.72 -5.60
CA ARG A 298 -3.66 -5.16 -5.62
C ARG A 298 -5.07 -5.47 -6.12
N GLN A 299 -6.08 -4.76 -5.62
CA GLN A 299 -7.46 -4.93 -6.03
C GLN A 299 -7.67 -4.66 -7.53
N THR A 300 -7.10 -3.58 -8.04
CA THR A 300 -7.16 -3.25 -9.47
C THR A 300 -6.42 -4.28 -10.33
N LEU A 301 -5.20 -4.66 -9.95
CA LEU A 301 -4.33 -5.52 -10.76
C LEU A 301 -4.86 -6.96 -10.87
N ILE A 302 -5.38 -7.54 -9.77
CA ILE A 302 -6.01 -8.86 -9.79
C ILE A 302 -7.22 -8.87 -10.74
N HIS A 303 -7.96 -7.77 -10.81
CA HIS A 303 -9.09 -7.65 -11.74
C HIS A 303 -8.64 -7.53 -13.20
N ILE A 304 -7.53 -6.83 -13.46
CA ILE A 304 -6.94 -6.70 -14.81
C ILE A 304 -6.41 -8.05 -15.31
N ASN A 305 -5.70 -8.79 -14.47
CA ASN A 305 -5.16 -10.09 -14.83
C ASN A 305 -5.13 -11.05 -13.62
N PRO A 306 -6.08 -11.99 -13.51
CA PRO A 306 -6.13 -12.94 -12.40
C PRO A 306 -5.05 -14.03 -12.48
N ASP A 307 -4.29 -14.10 -13.58
CA ASP A 307 -3.19 -15.05 -13.76
C ASP A 307 -1.94 -14.66 -12.96
N VAL A 308 -1.83 -13.38 -12.59
CA VAL A 308 -0.67 -12.81 -11.88
C VAL A 308 -0.87 -12.94 -10.38
N GLU A 309 0.12 -13.45 -9.66
CA GLU A 309 0.14 -13.42 -8.21
C GLU A 309 0.54 -12.01 -7.73
N ILE A 310 -0.30 -11.37 -6.93
CA ILE A 310 -0.03 -10.03 -6.38
C ILE A 310 0.10 -10.10 -4.87
N GLU A 311 1.30 -9.81 -4.38
CA GLU A 311 1.63 -9.69 -2.96
C GLU A 311 1.80 -8.20 -2.60
N ALA A 312 1.23 -7.76 -1.49
CA ALA A 312 1.16 -6.35 -1.12
C ALA A 312 1.62 -6.11 0.33
N HIS A 313 2.58 -5.22 0.51
CA HIS A 313 3.18 -4.86 1.79
C HIS A 313 3.02 -3.37 2.07
N ASN A 314 2.21 -3.04 3.07
CA ASN A 314 1.93 -1.66 3.46
C ASN A 314 2.82 -1.19 4.63
N TYR A 315 4.11 -0.99 4.37
CA TYR A 315 5.04 -0.50 5.38
C TYR A 315 6.23 0.24 4.77
N ASN A 316 6.90 1.07 5.57
CA ASN A 316 8.09 1.80 5.16
C ASN A 316 9.33 0.89 5.28
N ILE A 317 10.01 0.65 4.16
CA ILE A 317 11.19 -0.22 4.10
C ILE A 317 12.43 0.34 4.80
N ILE A 318 12.44 1.65 5.11
CA ILE A 318 13.57 2.35 5.73
C ILE A 318 13.73 1.98 7.20
N THR A 319 12.62 1.70 7.90
CA THR A 319 12.66 1.41 9.33
C THR A 319 13.31 0.04 9.59
N VAL A 320 14.16 -0.05 10.61
CA VAL A 320 14.91 -1.28 10.97
C VAL A 320 14.01 -2.52 11.01
N ASP A 321 12.88 -2.46 11.74
CA ASP A 321 11.94 -3.60 11.88
C ASP A 321 11.33 -4.10 10.56
N ASN A 322 11.29 -3.26 9.54
CA ASN A 322 10.71 -3.59 8.24
C ASN A 322 11.79 -3.86 7.18
N TYR A 323 13.03 -3.43 7.40
CA TYR A 323 14.14 -3.72 6.51
C TYR A 323 14.40 -5.22 6.43
N ASP A 324 14.40 -5.92 7.57
CA ASP A 324 14.60 -7.38 7.60
C ASP A 324 13.47 -8.11 6.86
N LYS A 325 12.22 -7.65 7.01
CA LYS A 325 11.07 -8.20 6.26
C LYS A 325 11.20 -7.94 4.77
N PHE A 326 11.68 -6.76 4.39
CA PHE A 326 11.94 -6.43 2.99
C PHE A 326 12.99 -7.37 2.40
N LEU A 327 14.14 -7.58 3.09
CA LEU A 327 15.18 -8.53 2.68
C LEU A 327 14.64 -9.96 2.55
N ASP A 328 13.88 -10.44 3.52
CA ASP A 328 13.25 -11.76 3.46
C ASP A 328 12.41 -11.94 2.19
N ARG A 329 11.63 -10.91 1.81
CA ARG A 329 10.84 -10.98 0.57
C ARG A 329 11.69 -10.84 -0.69
N LEU A 330 12.89 -10.27 -0.64
CA LEU A 330 13.79 -10.30 -1.79
C LEU A 330 14.43 -11.70 -1.97
N GLU A 331 14.75 -12.37 -0.87
CA GLU A 331 15.40 -13.68 -0.85
C GLU A 331 14.46 -14.87 -1.01
N HIS A 332 13.20 -14.74 -0.59
CA HIS A 332 12.22 -15.83 -0.56
C HIS A 332 10.88 -15.43 -1.19
N GLY A 333 10.91 -14.38 -2.02
CA GLY A 333 9.72 -13.75 -2.61
C GLY A 333 9.13 -14.46 -3.81
N SER A 334 9.93 -15.27 -4.50
CA SER A 334 9.58 -15.79 -5.83
C SER A 334 8.38 -16.75 -5.78
N LEU A 335 7.91 -17.14 -6.96
CA LEU A 335 6.84 -18.15 -7.09
C LEU A 335 7.18 -19.47 -6.38
N ASP A 336 8.47 -19.81 -6.30
CA ASP A 336 8.98 -21.04 -5.69
C ASP A 336 9.56 -20.82 -4.27
N ASN A 337 9.27 -19.66 -3.64
CA ASN A 337 9.87 -19.22 -2.36
C ASN A 337 11.40 -19.12 -2.37
N ASP A 338 11.97 -18.83 -3.53
CA ASP A 338 13.40 -18.52 -3.72
C ASP A 338 13.55 -17.00 -3.98
N ARG A 339 14.77 -16.60 -4.34
CA ARG A 339 15.13 -15.24 -4.69
C ARG A 339 14.33 -14.76 -5.89
N ILE A 340 13.89 -13.51 -5.83
CA ILE A 340 13.19 -12.85 -6.93
C ILE A 340 14.13 -12.59 -8.13
N ASP A 341 13.57 -12.30 -9.30
CA ASP A 341 14.36 -12.01 -10.50
C ASP A 341 14.86 -10.56 -10.58
N LEU A 342 14.07 -9.59 -10.11
CA LEU A 342 14.38 -8.16 -10.29
C LEU A 342 13.63 -7.26 -9.28
N VAL A 343 14.30 -6.19 -8.82
CA VAL A 343 13.66 -5.08 -8.10
C VAL A 343 13.52 -3.85 -9.00
N LEU A 344 12.38 -3.18 -8.92
CA LEU A 344 12.11 -1.91 -9.58
C LEU A 344 11.86 -0.84 -8.53
N SER A 345 12.79 0.11 -8.41
CA SER A 345 12.66 1.27 -7.53
C SER A 345 11.94 2.40 -8.25
N CYS A 346 10.75 2.74 -7.76
CA CYS A 346 9.88 3.80 -8.24
C CYS A 346 9.53 4.80 -7.12
N VAL A 347 10.38 4.86 -6.09
CA VAL A 347 10.25 5.76 -4.94
C VAL A 347 10.65 7.20 -5.31
N ASP A 348 10.17 8.15 -4.51
CA ASP A 348 10.32 9.58 -4.76
C ASP A 348 11.33 10.29 -3.84
N ASN A 349 11.96 9.57 -2.93
CA ASN A 349 12.96 10.09 -1.99
C ASN A 349 14.27 9.30 -2.07
N TYR A 350 15.37 9.96 -1.76
CA TYR A 350 16.71 9.39 -1.84
C TYR A 350 16.99 8.38 -0.74
N GLU A 351 16.44 8.57 0.46
CA GLU A 351 16.63 7.64 1.59
C GLU A 351 16.16 6.23 1.23
N ALA A 352 14.95 6.08 0.66
CA ALA A 352 14.45 4.81 0.17
C ALA A 352 15.32 4.23 -0.97
N ARG A 353 15.84 5.06 -1.88
CA ARG A 353 16.76 4.60 -2.95
C ARG A 353 18.06 4.05 -2.37
N VAL A 354 18.61 4.69 -1.34
CA VAL A 354 19.80 4.21 -0.62
C VAL A 354 19.53 2.87 0.06
N VAL A 355 18.36 2.71 0.69
CA VAL A 355 17.95 1.44 1.32
C VAL A 355 17.81 0.31 0.29
N VAL A 356 17.14 0.56 -0.84
CA VAL A 356 17.05 -0.43 -1.93
C VAL A 356 18.43 -0.77 -2.50
N ASN A 357 19.27 0.24 -2.72
CA ASN A 357 20.65 0.04 -3.20
C ASN A 357 21.46 -0.84 -2.24
N LYS A 358 21.37 -0.57 -0.93
CA LYS A 358 22.04 -1.34 0.10
C LYS A 358 21.58 -2.80 0.06
N ALA A 359 20.27 -3.04 0.11
CA ALA A 359 19.69 -4.38 0.06
C ALA A 359 20.15 -5.17 -1.19
N CYS A 360 20.14 -4.52 -2.36
CA CYS A 360 20.51 -5.18 -3.61
C CYS A 360 22.03 -5.47 -3.68
N ASN A 361 22.89 -4.59 -3.17
CA ASN A 361 24.33 -4.87 -3.05
C ASN A 361 24.60 -6.00 -2.04
N ASP A 362 23.89 -6.01 -0.91
CA ASP A 362 23.99 -7.05 0.13
C ASP A 362 23.63 -8.42 -0.45
N LEU A 363 22.58 -8.50 -1.27
CA LEU A 363 22.07 -9.76 -1.85
C LEU A 363 22.67 -10.14 -3.21
N ASN A 364 23.47 -9.26 -3.83
CA ASN A 364 23.90 -9.38 -5.23
C ASN A 364 22.71 -9.48 -6.21
N LEU A 365 21.70 -8.65 -5.98
CA LEU A 365 20.45 -8.65 -6.75
C LEU A 365 20.46 -7.53 -7.78
N VAL A 366 20.11 -7.86 -9.02
CA VAL A 366 19.94 -6.85 -10.07
C VAL A 366 18.67 -6.05 -9.81
N TRP A 367 18.73 -4.75 -10.02
CA TRP A 367 17.58 -3.86 -9.86
C TRP A 367 17.62 -2.72 -10.87
N MET A 368 16.47 -2.08 -11.08
CA MET A 368 16.37 -0.89 -11.91
C MET A 368 15.76 0.26 -11.09
N ASN A 369 16.36 1.44 -11.20
CA ASN A 369 15.86 2.65 -10.59
C ASN A 369 15.15 3.52 -11.64
N SER A 370 14.10 4.21 -11.22
CA SER A 370 13.46 5.27 -12.01
C SER A 370 13.39 6.58 -11.23
N GLY A 371 13.30 7.68 -11.97
CA GLY A 371 13.12 9.00 -11.38
C GLY A 371 12.46 9.96 -12.36
N VAL A 372 11.68 10.89 -11.83
CA VAL A 372 11.11 12.03 -12.56
C VAL A 372 11.54 13.28 -11.82
N LYS A 373 11.98 14.32 -12.55
CA LYS A 373 12.35 15.60 -11.94
C LYS A 373 11.14 16.26 -11.28
N GLU A 374 11.38 17.08 -10.26
CA GLU A 374 10.33 17.81 -9.53
C GLU A 374 9.49 18.75 -10.40
N ASN A 375 10.03 19.23 -11.53
CA ASN A 375 9.32 20.06 -12.49
C ASN A 375 8.61 19.25 -13.59
N ALA A 376 8.62 17.91 -13.50
CA ALA A 376 7.98 16.96 -14.41
C ALA A 376 8.41 16.99 -15.89
N VAL A 377 9.47 17.73 -16.27
CA VAL A 377 9.93 17.83 -17.68
C VAL A 377 11.18 16.99 -17.99
N ALA A 378 11.56 16.11 -17.07
CA ALA A 378 12.61 15.13 -17.32
C ALA A 378 12.39 13.87 -16.47
N GLY A 379 12.95 12.76 -16.92
CA GLY A 379 12.96 11.50 -16.19
C GLY A 379 14.11 10.60 -16.62
N GLN A 380 14.28 9.48 -15.92
CA GLN A 380 15.32 8.52 -16.23
C GLN A 380 14.97 7.12 -15.73
N ILE A 381 15.61 6.13 -16.34
CA ILE A 381 15.75 4.78 -15.81
C ILE A 381 17.24 4.39 -15.78
N GLN A 382 17.62 3.55 -14.83
CA GLN A 382 18.99 3.05 -14.70
C GLN A 382 18.98 1.60 -14.23
N LEU A 383 19.75 0.74 -14.91
CA LEU A 383 20.02 -0.63 -14.50
C LEU A 383 21.22 -0.68 -13.56
N MET A 384 21.02 -1.34 -12.43
CA MET A 384 22.00 -1.55 -11.38
C MET A 384 22.27 -3.05 -11.26
N ASP A 385 23.38 -3.48 -11.83
CA ASP A 385 23.89 -4.86 -11.80
C ASP A 385 25.11 -4.86 -10.88
N PRO A 386 24.98 -5.27 -9.59
CA PRO A 386 26.01 -5.06 -8.58
C PRO A 386 27.39 -5.58 -9.02
N GLY A 387 28.37 -4.69 -9.01
CA GLY A 387 29.74 -4.98 -9.44
C GLY A 387 30.01 -4.80 -10.94
N ARG A 388 28.98 -4.85 -11.79
CA ARG A 388 29.10 -4.62 -13.24
C ARG A 388 28.78 -3.19 -13.66
N THR A 389 27.69 -2.62 -13.15
CA THR A 389 27.28 -1.22 -13.42
C THR A 389 27.34 -0.38 -12.15
N ALA A 390 27.37 0.95 -12.31
CA ALA A 390 27.37 1.89 -11.19
C ALA A 390 26.20 1.60 -10.24
N CYS A 391 26.46 1.43 -8.95
CA CYS A 391 25.39 1.41 -7.95
C CYS A 391 24.95 2.85 -7.62
N PHE A 392 23.90 3.03 -6.81
CA PHE A 392 23.33 4.36 -6.53
C PHE A 392 24.33 5.24 -5.78
N MET A 393 25.17 4.62 -4.94
CA MET A 393 26.24 5.28 -4.19
C MET A 393 27.55 5.46 -4.98
N CYS A 394 27.62 4.99 -6.24
CA CYS A 394 28.76 5.31 -7.11
C CYS A 394 28.67 6.75 -7.63
N ILE A 395 27.45 7.24 -7.87
CA ILE A 395 27.16 8.59 -8.36
C ILE A 395 26.03 9.20 -7.52
N PRO A 396 26.25 9.42 -6.21
CA PRO A 396 25.20 9.92 -5.33
C PRO A 396 24.84 11.37 -5.70
N PRO A 397 23.56 11.76 -5.59
CA PRO A 397 23.19 13.16 -5.72
C PRO A 397 23.84 14.00 -4.62
N GLY A 398 24.10 15.27 -4.88
CA GLY A 398 24.87 16.14 -3.97
C GLY A 398 24.39 16.14 -2.52
N ILE A 399 23.07 16.13 -2.29
CA ILE A 399 22.50 16.08 -0.92
C ILE A 399 22.86 14.79 -0.17
N VAL A 400 22.92 13.66 -0.87
CA VAL A 400 23.32 12.37 -0.29
C VAL A 400 24.83 12.34 -0.09
N ALA A 401 25.61 12.91 -1.01
CA ALA A 401 27.06 12.96 -0.91
C ALA A 401 27.56 13.76 0.31
N VAL A 402 26.82 14.78 0.74
CA VAL A 402 27.12 15.58 1.93
C VAL A 402 26.38 15.11 3.19
N GLU A 403 25.72 13.95 3.15
CA GLU A 403 24.90 13.41 4.25
C GLU A 403 23.84 14.40 4.77
N GLY A 404 23.30 15.22 3.87
CA GLY A 404 22.27 16.20 4.20
C GLY A 404 20.88 15.59 4.32
N ASP A 405 20.02 16.22 5.13
CA ASP A 405 18.63 15.81 5.26
C ASP A 405 17.81 16.33 4.06
N GLU A 406 17.29 15.41 3.23
CA GLU A 406 16.43 15.72 2.08
C GLU A 406 15.20 16.55 2.48
N LYS A 407 14.72 16.43 3.72
CA LYS A 407 13.58 17.24 4.22
C LYS A 407 13.88 18.73 4.17
N THR A 408 15.15 19.14 4.20
CA THR A 408 15.55 20.56 4.04
C THR A 408 15.27 21.11 2.64
N LEU A 409 15.14 20.23 1.63
CA LEU A 409 14.81 20.62 0.25
C LEU A 409 13.29 20.81 0.06
N LYS A 410 12.48 20.13 0.87
CA LYS A 410 11.02 20.17 0.78
C LYS A 410 10.49 21.33 1.61
N ARG A 411 9.79 22.27 0.97
CA ARG A 411 9.08 23.37 1.66
C ARG A 411 7.64 22.99 1.91
N ASP A 412 7.16 23.20 3.13
CA ASP A 412 5.76 22.95 3.49
C ASP A 412 4.81 23.73 2.57
N GLY A 413 3.80 23.04 2.04
CA GLY A 413 2.82 23.62 1.11
C GLY A 413 3.27 23.69 -0.36
N VAL A 414 4.51 23.29 -0.69
CA VAL A 414 5.00 23.19 -2.06
C VAL A 414 5.04 21.72 -2.47
N CYS A 415 4.24 21.35 -3.47
CA CYS A 415 4.29 20.01 -4.05
C CYS A 415 5.18 20.00 -5.31
N ALA A 416 5.89 18.90 -5.52
CA ALA A 416 6.55 18.65 -6.80
C ALA A 416 5.49 18.59 -7.91
N ALA A 417 5.76 19.27 -9.03
CA ALA A 417 4.92 19.14 -10.20
C ALA A 417 4.93 17.67 -10.66
N SER A 418 3.78 17.19 -11.10
CA SER A 418 3.67 15.85 -11.69
C SER A 418 2.81 15.90 -12.93
N LEU A 419 3.33 15.32 -14.01
CA LEU A 419 2.66 15.24 -15.30
C LEU A 419 2.46 13.75 -15.64
N PRO A 420 1.21 13.32 -15.93
CA PRO A 420 0.93 11.91 -16.19
C PRO A 420 1.65 11.39 -17.44
N THR A 421 1.96 12.27 -18.40
CA THR A 421 2.70 11.92 -19.61
C THR A 421 4.14 11.51 -19.30
N THR A 422 4.89 12.34 -18.56
CA THR A 422 6.28 12.03 -18.17
C THR A 422 6.34 10.76 -17.32
N MET A 423 5.39 10.59 -16.40
CA MET A 423 5.30 9.36 -15.60
C MET A 423 5.01 8.14 -16.47
N GLY A 424 4.11 8.25 -17.44
CA GLY A 424 3.80 7.19 -18.40
C GLY A 424 4.99 6.81 -19.28
N ILE A 425 5.73 7.80 -19.80
CA ILE A 425 6.94 7.57 -20.61
C ILE A 425 8.01 6.85 -19.80
N VAL A 426 8.32 7.34 -18.59
CA VAL A 426 9.33 6.71 -17.71
C VAL A 426 8.90 5.30 -17.28
N ALA A 427 7.62 5.09 -16.95
CA ALA A 427 7.09 3.75 -16.66
C ALA A 427 7.22 2.81 -17.86
N GLY A 428 6.88 3.29 -19.06
CA GLY A 428 7.03 2.55 -20.31
C GLY A 428 8.48 2.14 -20.57
N PHE A 429 9.43 3.06 -20.41
CA PHE A 429 10.86 2.74 -20.52
C PHE A 429 11.29 1.71 -19.48
N LEU A 430 10.88 1.87 -18.23
CA LEU A 430 11.26 0.96 -17.15
C LEU A 430 10.76 -0.46 -17.42
N VAL A 431 9.50 -0.61 -17.83
CA VAL A 431 8.91 -1.91 -18.17
C VAL A 431 9.54 -2.49 -19.43
N GLN A 432 9.76 -1.68 -20.47
CA GLN A 432 10.42 -2.16 -21.68
C GLN A 432 11.83 -2.68 -21.39
N ASN A 433 12.60 -1.99 -20.53
CA ASN A 433 13.92 -2.44 -20.13
C ASN A 433 13.85 -3.70 -19.25
N THR A 434 12.83 -3.80 -18.39
CA THR A 434 12.53 -5.00 -17.59
C THR A 434 12.25 -6.21 -18.48
N LEU A 435 11.40 -6.06 -19.51
CA LEU A 435 11.09 -7.14 -20.45
C LEU A 435 12.33 -7.56 -21.25
N LYS A 436 13.09 -6.62 -21.81
CA LYS A 436 14.36 -6.91 -22.49
C LYS A 436 15.31 -7.71 -21.59
N TYR A 437 15.42 -7.31 -20.32
CA TYR A 437 16.28 -7.96 -19.34
C TYR A 437 15.82 -9.39 -18.97
N LEU A 438 14.52 -9.57 -18.70
CA LEU A 438 13.96 -10.86 -18.26
C LEU A 438 13.82 -11.87 -19.39
N LEU A 439 13.47 -11.40 -20.59
CA LEU A 439 13.17 -12.23 -21.77
C LEU A 439 14.31 -12.25 -22.80
N LYS A 440 15.44 -11.61 -22.50
CA LYS A 440 16.70 -11.69 -23.27
C LYS A 440 16.55 -11.31 -24.76
N PHE A 441 15.84 -10.21 -25.03
CA PHE A 441 15.72 -9.66 -26.38
C PHE A 441 16.16 -8.20 -26.45
N GLY A 442 16.58 -7.78 -27.65
CA GLY A 442 17.08 -6.44 -27.90
C GLY A 442 18.27 -6.05 -27.02
N LYS A 443 18.56 -4.75 -26.93
CA LYS A 443 19.66 -4.21 -26.11
C LYS A 443 19.12 -3.62 -24.82
N VAL A 444 19.49 -4.18 -23.67
CA VAL A 444 19.16 -3.62 -22.34
C VAL A 444 19.95 -2.33 -22.13
N SER A 445 19.28 -1.27 -21.72
CA SER A 445 19.89 0.03 -21.43
C SER A 445 20.44 0.05 -20.01
N GLU A 446 21.72 0.42 -19.84
CA GLU A 446 22.33 0.66 -18.53
C GLU A 446 21.83 1.97 -17.91
N TYR A 447 21.69 3.01 -18.74
CA TYR A 447 21.02 4.27 -18.42
C TYR A 447 20.18 4.71 -19.62
N LEU A 448 19.01 5.29 -19.35
CA LEU A 448 18.21 6.00 -20.35
C LEU A 448 17.57 7.23 -19.69
N GLY A 449 18.01 8.41 -20.11
CA GLY A 449 17.44 9.70 -19.73
C GLY A 449 16.38 10.17 -20.74
N TYR A 450 15.42 10.94 -20.26
CA TYR A 450 14.38 11.59 -21.05
C TYR A 450 14.30 13.08 -20.68
N ASN A 451 14.45 13.94 -21.68
CA ASN A 451 14.21 15.37 -21.58
C ASN A 451 12.98 15.74 -22.43
N ALA A 452 11.88 16.09 -21.75
CA ALA A 452 10.60 16.38 -22.38
C ALA A 452 10.55 17.74 -23.10
N LEU A 453 11.52 18.63 -22.85
CA LEU A 453 11.55 19.94 -23.49
C LEU A 453 12.16 19.89 -24.90
N ALA A 454 12.99 18.88 -25.16
CA ALA A 454 13.76 18.76 -26.40
C ALA A 454 13.56 17.40 -27.08
N ASP A 455 12.60 16.59 -26.61
CA ASP A 455 12.37 15.21 -27.05
C ASP A 455 13.67 14.38 -27.14
N PHE A 456 14.57 14.62 -26.19
CA PHE A 456 15.90 14.05 -26.21
C PHE A 456 15.99 12.82 -25.29
N PHE A 457 16.49 11.73 -25.85
CA PHE A 457 16.65 10.44 -25.19
C PHE A 457 18.12 10.04 -25.16
N GLN A 458 18.75 10.12 -23.98
CA GLN A 458 20.18 9.86 -23.83
C GLN A 458 20.42 8.47 -23.26
N THR A 459 21.28 7.68 -23.89
CA THR A 459 21.75 6.40 -23.35
C THR A 459 23.22 6.45 -22.99
N GLU A 460 23.58 5.96 -21.81
CA GLU A 460 24.96 5.95 -21.33
C GLU A 460 25.29 4.62 -20.63
N GLY A 461 26.57 4.27 -20.62
CA GLY A 461 27.10 3.16 -19.81
C GLY A 461 27.72 3.71 -18.54
N LEU A 462 27.12 3.44 -17.38
CA LEU A 462 27.61 3.94 -16.09
C LEU A 462 28.39 2.85 -15.36
N LYS A 463 29.69 3.05 -15.17
CA LYS A 463 30.59 2.08 -14.52
C LYS A 463 30.67 2.26 -13.00
N PRO A 464 30.90 1.17 -12.24
CA PRO A 464 31.12 1.25 -10.80
C PRO A 464 32.27 2.19 -10.45
N ASN A 465 32.10 2.94 -9.35
CA ASN A 465 33.19 3.68 -8.72
C ASN A 465 34.05 2.69 -7.90
N PRO A 466 35.35 2.52 -8.19
CA PRO A 466 36.25 1.66 -7.42
C PRO A 466 36.38 2.05 -5.94
N GLU A 467 36.08 3.31 -5.63
CA GLU A 467 36.13 3.91 -4.29
C GLU A 467 34.72 4.21 -3.75
N CYS A 468 33.71 3.45 -4.18
CA CYS A 468 32.34 3.64 -3.72
C CYS A 468 32.24 3.56 -2.18
N SER A 469 31.49 4.47 -1.58
CA SER A 469 31.26 4.50 -0.12
C SER A 469 30.53 3.25 0.39
N GLU A 470 29.81 2.53 -0.47
CA GLU A 470 29.18 1.26 -0.14
C GLU A 470 30.19 0.11 -0.27
N ARG A 471 30.68 -0.39 0.87
CA ARG A 471 31.66 -1.49 0.92
C ARG A 471 31.23 -2.71 0.13
N LYS A 472 29.94 -3.07 0.19
CA LYS A 472 29.41 -4.21 -0.54
C LYS A 472 29.49 -4.03 -2.05
N CYS A 473 29.36 -2.80 -2.56
CA CYS A 473 29.57 -2.51 -3.98
C CYS A 473 31.00 -2.85 -4.41
N ILE A 474 32.01 -2.47 -3.61
CA ILE A 474 33.42 -2.79 -3.89
C ILE A 474 33.65 -4.32 -3.85
N GLU A 475 33.05 -5.03 -2.89
CA GLU A 475 33.09 -6.49 -2.84
C GLU A 475 32.50 -7.11 -4.12
N ARG A 476 31.32 -6.65 -4.56
CA ARG A 476 30.68 -7.12 -5.81
C ARG A 476 31.51 -6.82 -7.05
N GLN A 477 32.21 -5.69 -7.10
CA GLN A 477 33.12 -5.37 -8.21
C GLN A 477 34.25 -6.39 -8.31
N ARG A 478 34.85 -6.79 -7.18
CA ARG A 478 35.90 -7.81 -7.16
C ARG A 478 35.38 -9.17 -7.59
N GLU A 479 34.19 -9.56 -7.10
CA GLU A 479 33.51 -10.80 -7.51
C GLU A 479 33.22 -10.82 -9.02
N TYR A 480 32.71 -9.70 -9.56
CA TYR A 480 32.45 -9.54 -10.98
C TYR A 480 33.72 -9.70 -11.82
N LEU A 481 34.81 -9.00 -11.46
CA LEU A 481 36.09 -9.09 -12.16
C LEU A 481 36.68 -10.50 -12.09
N ALA A 482 36.59 -11.17 -10.94
CA ALA A 482 37.03 -12.54 -10.79
C ALA A 482 36.23 -13.50 -11.68
N ARG A 483 34.91 -13.32 -11.77
CA ARG A 483 34.04 -14.09 -12.68
C ARG A 483 34.42 -13.86 -14.15
N VAL A 484 34.59 -12.61 -14.56
CA VAL A 484 35.00 -12.28 -15.94
C VAL A 484 36.38 -12.86 -16.26
N ALA A 485 37.33 -12.79 -15.33
CA ALA A 485 38.65 -13.39 -15.51
C ALA A 485 38.59 -14.93 -15.63
N ALA A 486 37.70 -15.58 -14.86
CA ALA A 486 37.50 -17.03 -14.91
C ALA A 486 36.78 -17.51 -16.18
N GLU A 487 35.84 -16.71 -16.71
CA GLU A 487 35.15 -16.99 -17.98
C GLU A 487 36.10 -16.84 -19.20
N GLY A 488 37.29 -16.24 -19.01
CA GLY A 488 38.24 -15.93 -20.06
C GLY A 488 37.76 -14.76 -20.95
N PRO A 489 38.62 -14.27 -21.87
CA PRO A 489 38.13 -13.37 -22.90
C PRO A 489 37.08 -14.12 -23.70
N LYS A 490 35.82 -13.71 -23.58
CA LYS A 490 34.82 -14.05 -24.58
C LYS A 490 35.31 -13.38 -25.85
N GLU A 491 35.86 -14.15 -26.78
CA GLU A 491 35.81 -13.75 -28.18
C GLU A 491 34.35 -13.42 -28.42
N ILE A 492 34.06 -12.13 -28.58
CA ILE A 492 32.84 -11.73 -29.23
C ILE A 492 33.09 -12.18 -30.66
N GLU A 493 32.83 -13.46 -30.94
CA GLU A 493 32.36 -13.84 -32.26
C GLU A 493 31.10 -13.00 -32.43
N VAL A 494 31.28 -11.79 -32.98
CA VAL A 494 30.24 -11.16 -33.75
C VAL A 494 30.06 -12.12 -34.91
N LYS A 495 29.32 -13.20 -34.66
CA LYS A 495 28.48 -13.77 -35.68
C LYS A 495 27.43 -12.70 -35.92
N GLU A 496 27.82 -11.64 -36.63
CA GLU A 496 27.06 -11.25 -37.77
C GLU A 496 26.93 -12.53 -38.58
N GLU A 497 25.91 -13.34 -38.24
CA GLU A 497 25.20 -14.01 -39.30
C GLU A 497 24.70 -12.85 -40.17
N GLU A 498 25.55 -12.37 -41.07
CA GLU A 498 25.12 -11.81 -42.33
C GLU A 498 24.29 -12.93 -42.95
N LYS A 499 23.04 -13.03 -42.52
CA LYS A 499 22.03 -13.72 -43.29
C LYS A 499 21.98 -12.91 -44.55
N GLU A 500 22.67 -13.40 -45.56
CA GLU A 500 22.57 -12.91 -46.92
C GLU A 500 21.08 -12.66 -47.17
N VAL A 501 20.71 -11.40 -47.38
CA VAL A 501 19.31 -11.00 -47.43
C VAL A 501 18.74 -11.58 -48.71
N VAL A 502 18.05 -12.71 -48.59
CA VAL A 502 17.41 -13.35 -49.74
C VAL A 502 16.15 -12.57 -50.10
N HIS A 503 16.15 -11.94 -51.26
CA HIS A 503 14.97 -11.30 -51.81
C HIS A 503 14.06 -12.36 -52.45
N GLU A 504 12.80 -12.44 -52.00
CA GLU A 504 11.81 -13.38 -52.59
C GLU A 504 11.59 -13.16 -54.09
N SER A 505 11.79 -11.92 -54.55
CA SER A 505 11.78 -11.56 -55.97
C SER A 505 12.78 -10.42 -56.22
N ASN A 506 13.36 -10.41 -57.42
CA ASN A 506 14.16 -9.31 -57.92
C ASN A 506 13.95 -9.18 -59.44
N ASP A 507 12.68 -9.05 -59.84
CA ASP A 507 12.25 -9.04 -61.25
C ASP A 507 12.87 -7.90 -62.06
N TRP A 508 13.37 -6.87 -61.37
CA TRP A 508 13.95 -5.66 -61.95
C TRP A 508 15.49 -5.69 -61.99
N GLY A 509 16.12 -6.79 -61.56
CA GLY A 509 17.58 -6.91 -61.55
C GLY A 509 18.26 -5.83 -60.70
N ILE A 510 17.65 -5.46 -59.58
CA ILE A 510 18.17 -4.45 -58.65
C ILE A 510 19.43 -5.02 -58.02
N GLU A 511 20.57 -4.38 -58.27
CA GLU A 511 21.85 -4.71 -57.67
C GLU A 511 22.12 -3.78 -56.49
N ILE A 512 22.75 -4.32 -55.44
CA ILE A 512 23.27 -3.50 -54.34
C ILE A 512 24.58 -2.90 -54.84
N GLY A 513 24.54 -1.65 -55.30
CA GLY A 513 25.75 -0.92 -55.69
C GLY A 513 26.69 -0.71 -54.50
N ALA A 514 27.99 -0.67 -54.75
CA ALA A 514 28.96 -0.26 -53.74
C ALA A 514 28.68 1.22 -53.36
N GLU A 515 28.80 1.58 -52.08
CA GLU A 515 28.52 2.94 -51.61
C GLU A 515 29.35 4.03 -52.34
N ASP A 516 30.46 3.64 -52.98
CA ASP A 516 31.34 4.53 -53.75
C ASP A 516 30.77 4.96 -55.12
N ASP A 517 29.78 4.24 -55.68
CA ASP A 517 29.28 4.51 -57.05
C ASP A 517 28.17 5.58 -57.11
N LEU A 518 27.68 6.07 -55.96
CA LEU A 518 26.54 7.00 -55.89
C LEU A 518 26.93 8.49 -55.78
N ILE A 519 28.22 8.83 -55.73
CA ILE A 519 28.68 10.22 -55.56
C ILE A 519 28.74 11.00 -56.90
N GLU A 520 28.78 10.35 -58.07
CA GLU A 520 29.07 11.05 -59.33
C GLU A 520 27.88 11.56 -60.16
N SER A 521 26.61 11.41 -59.75
CA SER A 521 25.49 11.72 -60.68
C SER A 521 24.34 12.62 -60.21
N ASN A 522 24.44 13.29 -59.05
CA ASN A 522 23.45 14.32 -58.69
C ASN A 522 24.12 15.64 -58.24
N PRO A 523 23.95 16.77 -58.96
CA PRO A 523 24.27 18.07 -58.40
C PRO A 523 23.30 18.33 -57.25
N ALA A 524 23.83 18.40 -56.02
CA ALA A 524 23.06 18.79 -54.85
C ALA A 524 22.37 20.15 -55.09
N PRO A 525 21.09 20.32 -54.69
CA PRO A 525 20.44 21.63 -54.74
C PRO A 525 21.22 22.57 -53.81
N SER A 526 21.62 23.72 -54.33
CA SER A 526 22.38 24.74 -53.60
C SER A 526 21.67 25.11 -52.30
N GLN A 527 22.26 24.73 -51.15
CA GLN A 527 21.83 25.21 -49.86
C GLN A 527 22.02 26.74 -49.77
N PRO A 528 21.07 27.49 -49.18
CA PRO A 528 21.28 28.90 -48.91
C PRO A 528 22.41 29.05 -47.89
N LYS A 529 23.41 29.87 -48.23
CA LYS A 529 24.50 30.25 -47.33
C LYS A 529 23.91 30.97 -46.11
N PHE A 530 23.81 30.27 -44.99
CA PHE A 530 23.79 30.93 -43.68
C PHE A 530 25.24 31.25 -43.31
N ALA A 531 25.48 32.51 -42.97
CA ALA A 531 26.79 32.99 -42.55
C ALA A 531 27.18 32.33 -41.22
N GLU A 532 28.30 31.62 -41.23
CA GLU A 532 29.00 31.20 -40.02
C GLU A 532 29.62 32.44 -39.37
N GLU A 533 29.09 32.86 -38.22
CA GLU A 533 29.86 33.54 -37.19
C GLU A 533 30.04 32.57 -36.01
N GLU A 534 30.93 31.60 -36.18
CA GLU A 534 31.55 30.90 -35.05
C GLU A 534 32.93 31.52 -34.81
N GLN A 535 33.00 32.42 -33.81
CA GLN A 535 34.28 32.80 -33.23
C GLN A 535 34.78 31.67 -32.32
N THR A 536 35.68 30.86 -32.84
CA THR A 536 36.54 29.98 -32.04
C THR A 536 37.47 30.81 -31.16
N MET A 537 37.20 30.88 -29.85
CA MET A 537 38.15 31.40 -28.87
C MET A 537 39.14 30.30 -28.47
N THR A 538 40.33 30.33 -29.07
CA THR A 538 41.47 29.51 -28.64
C THR A 538 42.59 30.43 -28.15
N SER A 539 42.57 30.82 -26.87
CA SER A 539 43.78 31.32 -26.20
C SER A 539 43.73 31.09 -24.68
N LYS A 540 44.88 30.81 -24.07
CA LYS A 540 45.03 30.59 -22.62
C LYS A 540 44.74 31.85 -21.80
N ASP A 541 44.70 33.03 -22.42
CA ASP A 541 44.48 34.31 -21.73
C ASP A 541 43.00 34.53 -21.36
N ASP A 542 42.08 33.86 -22.05
CA ASP A 542 40.64 34.00 -21.81
C ASP A 542 40.15 33.27 -20.55
N VAL A 543 40.84 32.19 -20.16
CA VAL A 543 40.54 31.43 -18.93
C VAL A 543 40.94 32.22 -17.68
N ALA A 544 42.03 32.99 -17.74
CA ALA A 544 42.46 33.83 -16.63
C ALA A 544 41.50 35.02 -16.38
N ALA A 545 40.95 35.60 -17.45
CA ALA A 545 39.96 36.67 -17.37
C ALA A 545 38.61 36.18 -16.80
N LEU A 546 38.19 34.96 -17.14
CA LEU A 546 36.97 34.34 -16.61
C LEU A 546 37.09 34.04 -15.10
N MET A 547 38.25 33.51 -14.67
CA MET A 547 38.54 33.24 -13.26
C MET A 547 38.61 34.50 -12.40
N ALA A 548 39.06 35.63 -12.95
CA ALA A 548 39.06 36.91 -12.25
C ALA A 548 37.64 37.48 -12.04
N ARG A 549 36.72 37.24 -12.98
CA ARG A 549 35.31 37.67 -12.87
C ARG A 549 34.51 36.86 -11.85
N MET A 550 34.81 35.56 -11.72
CA MET A 550 34.12 34.69 -10.76
C MET A 550 34.52 34.94 -9.29
N LYS A 551 35.64 35.61 -9.03
CA LYS A 551 36.09 35.94 -7.66
C LYS A 551 35.40 37.17 -7.04
N ASN A 552 34.65 37.94 -7.83
CA ASN A 552 33.93 39.13 -7.39
C ASN A 552 32.40 39.00 -7.46
N MET A 553 31.89 37.77 -7.59
CA MET A 553 30.50 37.38 -7.32
C MET A 553 30.46 36.54 -6.06
#